data_AF-A0A7K0ZHP6-F1
#
_entry.id   AF-A0A7K0ZHP6-F1
#
_cell.length_a   1.000
_cell.length_b   1.000
_cell.length_c   1.000
_cell.angle_alpha   90.00
_cell.angle_beta   90.00
_cell.angle_gamma   90.00
#
_symmetry.space_group_name_H-M   'P 1'
#
loop_
_entity.id
_entity.type
_entity.pdbx_description
1 polymer ?
#
loop_
_entity_poly.entity_id
_entity_poly.type
_entity_poly.pdbx_seq_one_letter_code
_entity_poly.pdbx_strand_id
1 'polypeptide(L)'
;MTSPEVSVAPAGVVSMESALRVIRSLFAWAGFIAVYLFLYTPLVTIGIFAFNDSTVQAPPWSGFTLQWFGAIGQNGLLFSALTFGLSVSLLVVAVASVVGTYFAVVVNSATGAAPRVLLAAVIIPAIVPGMVLGLSLAITFRLVGVPPGLWSIVIGHLAFTVPVVTLVVLTRLRRLDPSLTQASMDLGANGWRTFWHVTFPQLRTAILAAALLTLTLSFDEVVITFFLAGTQQTLPLFIWSQTRFGFTPEINAIVTIIGAVSIVLIVIATRVIEREVDPFAGTGRKRRSRRGR
;
A
#
# COMPACT_ATOMS: atom_id res chain seq x y z
N MET A 1 -40.75 9.64 -65.47
CA MET A 1 -39.61 10.56 -65.23
C MET A 1 -40.09 11.62 -64.26
N THR A 2 -39.74 11.49 -62.97
CA THR A 2 -39.52 12.58 -61.99
C THR A 2 -39.04 11.90 -60.70
N SER A 3 -37.79 12.18 -60.35
CA SER A 3 -36.98 11.55 -59.30
C SER A 3 -37.52 11.77 -57.88
N PRO A 4 -37.19 10.91 -56.90
CA PRO A 4 -37.49 11.18 -55.50
C PRO A 4 -36.51 12.23 -54.94
N GLU A 5 -37.03 13.34 -54.41
CA GLU A 5 -36.24 14.30 -53.64
C GLU A 5 -35.75 13.64 -52.35
N VAL A 6 -34.45 13.39 -52.29
CA VAL A 6 -33.74 13.05 -51.05
C VAL A 6 -33.67 14.32 -50.21
N SER A 7 -34.44 14.35 -49.12
CA SER A 7 -34.31 15.36 -48.06
C SER A 7 -32.93 15.21 -47.40
N VAL A 8 -31.99 16.05 -47.81
CA VAL A 8 -30.66 16.15 -47.22
C VAL A 8 -30.78 16.93 -45.91
N ALA A 9 -30.66 16.23 -44.78
CA ALA A 9 -30.49 16.87 -43.47
C ALA A 9 -29.21 17.73 -43.49
N PRO A 10 -29.24 18.97 -42.97
CA PRO A 10 -28.07 19.85 -43.03
C PRO A 10 -26.95 19.28 -42.16
N ALA A 11 -25.85 18.91 -42.82
CA ALA A 11 -24.57 18.65 -42.19
C ALA A 11 -24.05 19.95 -41.58
N GLY A 12 -23.81 19.98 -40.26
CA GLY A 12 -23.02 21.05 -39.65
C GLY A 12 -23.57 21.71 -38.39
N VAL A 13 -24.67 21.26 -37.81
CA VAL A 13 -25.06 21.73 -36.47
C VAL A 13 -24.51 20.76 -35.43
N VAL A 14 -23.30 21.05 -34.92
CA VAL A 14 -22.80 20.44 -33.68
C VAL A 14 -23.87 20.70 -32.62
N SER A 15 -24.61 19.67 -32.22
CA SER A 15 -25.70 19.86 -31.26
C SER A 15 -25.11 20.44 -29.97
N MET A 16 -25.82 21.38 -29.34
CA MET A 16 -25.40 21.98 -28.07
C MET A 16 -24.96 20.91 -27.05
N GLU A 17 -25.61 19.76 -27.04
CA GLU A 17 -25.26 18.61 -26.20
C GLU A 17 -23.92 17.96 -26.53
N SER A 18 -23.49 17.98 -27.80
CA SER A 18 -22.16 17.49 -28.20
C SER A 18 -21.05 18.47 -27.80
N ALA A 19 -21.28 19.78 -27.94
CA ALA A 19 -20.36 20.81 -27.45
C ALA A 19 -20.21 20.77 -25.92
N LEU A 20 -21.33 20.65 -25.19
CA LEU A 20 -21.34 20.50 -23.73
C LEU A 20 -20.64 19.21 -23.26
N ARG A 21 -20.79 18.10 -24.00
CA ARG A 21 -20.06 16.85 -23.72
C ARG A 21 -18.54 17.02 -23.89
N VAL A 22 -18.09 17.69 -24.95
CA VAL A 22 -16.66 17.95 -25.19
C VAL A 22 -16.10 18.87 -24.10
N ILE A 23 -16.76 19.99 -23.78
CA ILE A 23 -16.32 20.92 -22.74
C ILE A 23 -16.25 20.23 -21.37
N ARG A 24 -17.27 19.44 -21.02
CA ARG A 24 -17.27 18.65 -19.77
C ARG A 24 -16.14 17.63 -19.75
N SER A 25 -15.84 16.97 -20.87
CA SER A 25 -14.74 16.01 -20.96
C SER A 25 -13.38 16.70 -20.81
N LEU A 26 -13.18 17.86 -21.46
CA LEU A 26 -11.95 18.64 -21.34
C LEU A 26 -11.75 19.13 -19.91
N PHE A 27 -12.81 19.61 -19.25
CA PHE A 27 -12.75 20.01 -17.85
C PHE A 27 -12.43 18.85 -16.92
N ALA A 28 -13.02 17.66 -17.16
CA ALA A 28 -12.70 16.45 -16.41
C ALA A 28 -11.25 16.01 -16.60
N TRP A 29 -10.73 16.05 -17.84
CA TRP A 29 -9.33 15.74 -18.13
C TRP A 29 -8.37 16.78 -17.53
N ALA A 30 -8.69 18.07 -17.62
CA ALA A 30 -7.90 19.13 -17.01
C ALA A 30 -7.85 18.98 -15.48
N GLY A 31 -9.00 18.73 -14.85
CA GLY A 31 -9.07 18.44 -13.41
C GLY A 31 -8.25 17.20 -13.02
N PHE A 32 -8.38 16.13 -13.79
CA PHE A 32 -7.59 14.91 -13.59
C PHE A 32 -6.08 15.18 -13.70
N ILE A 33 -5.63 15.81 -14.79
CA ILE A 33 -4.21 16.14 -15.01
C ILE A 33 -3.69 17.07 -13.91
N ALA A 34 -4.46 18.08 -13.50
CA ALA A 34 -4.06 19.00 -12.44
C ALA A 34 -3.81 18.29 -11.11
N VAL A 35 -4.67 17.33 -10.74
CA VAL A 35 -4.48 16.51 -9.52
C VAL A 35 -3.19 15.69 -9.60
N TYR A 36 -2.93 15.05 -10.74
CA TYR A 36 -1.69 14.27 -10.92
C TYR A 36 -0.46 15.18 -10.89
N LEU A 37 -0.47 16.31 -11.61
CA LEU A 37 0.64 17.26 -11.57
C LEU A 37 0.89 17.74 -10.14
N PHE A 38 -0.14 18.13 -9.42
CA PHE A 38 -0.02 18.56 -8.02
C PHE A 38 0.59 17.47 -7.11
N LEU A 39 0.13 16.22 -7.25
CA LEU A 39 0.61 15.10 -6.43
C LEU A 39 2.07 14.72 -6.75
N TYR A 40 2.43 14.67 -8.03
CA TYR A 40 3.74 14.19 -8.46
C TYR A 40 4.82 15.27 -8.52
N THR A 41 4.47 16.56 -8.61
CA THR A 41 5.45 17.66 -8.69
C THR A 41 6.41 17.67 -7.49
N PRO A 42 5.97 17.56 -6.22
CA PRO A 42 6.90 17.54 -5.09
C PRO A 42 7.85 16.33 -5.13
N LEU A 43 7.35 15.15 -5.51
CA LEU A 43 8.15 13.92 -5.62
C LEU A 43 9.22 14.05 -6.71
N VAL A 44 8.83 14.57 -7.89
CA VAL A 44 9.76 14.84 -8.99
C VAL A 44 10.77 15.91 -8.60
N THR A 45 10.36 16.92 -7.84
CA THR A 45 11.25 18.01 -7.37
C THR A 45 12.32 17.46 -6.44
N ILE A 46 11.94 16.64 -5.46
CA ILE A 46 12.88 15.89 -4.60
C ILE A 46 13.83 15.05 -5.45
N GLY A 47 13.29 14.34 -6.44
CA GLY A 47 14.07 13.54 -7.40
C GLY A 47 15.09 14.36 -8.19
N ILE A 48 14.73 15.55 -8.67
CA ILE A 48 15.63 16.45 -9.39
C ILE A 48 16.72 16.99 -8.46
N PHE A 49 16.34 17.48 -7.28
CA PHE A 49 17.30 18.03 -6.31
C PHE A 49 18.21 16.98 -5.68
N ALA A 50 17.89 15.68 -5.77
CA ALA A 50 18.79 14.59 -5.40
C ALA A 50 20.09 14.56 -6.23
N PHE A 51 20.06 15.16 -7.43
CA PHE A 51 21.21 15.25 -8.33
C PHE A 51 21.84 16.65 -8.37
N ASN A 52 21.35 17.60 -7.56
CA ASN A 52 21.90 18.96 -7.54
C ASN A 52 23.23 19.00 -6.77
N ASP A 53 24.26 19.58 -7.37
CA ASP A 53 25.56 19.80 -6.73
C ASP A 53 25.55 21.02 -5.80
N SER A 54 24.67 20.99 -4.81
CA SER A 54 24.48 22.05 -3.83
C SER A 54 24.04 21.47 -2.51
N THR A 55 24.58 22.01 -1.41
CA THR A 55 24.09 21.74 -0.04
C THR A 55 22.76 22.45 0.25
N VAL A 56 22.44 23.49 -0.53
CA VAL A 56 21.19 24.26 -0.41
C VAL A 56 20.20 23.80 -1.48
N GLN A 57 19.02 23.40 -1.04
CA GLN A 57 17.93 22.94 -1.91
C GLN A 57 17.12 24.11 -2.48
N ALA A 58 17.80 25.04 -3.13
CA ALA A 58 17.16 26.21 -3.76
C ALA A 58 17.83 26.52 -5.11
N PRO A 59 17.10 27.17 -6.04
CA PRO A 59 17.71 27.77 -7.22
C PRO A 59 18.76 28.83 -6.85
N PRO A 60 19.78 29.07 -7.70
CA PRO A 60 20.00 28.47 -9.03
C PRO A 60 20.56 27.04 -8.98
N TRP A 61 20.41 26.30 -10.09
CA TRP A 61 20.98 24.95 -10.24
C TRP A 61 22.51 25.02 -10.32
N SER A 62 23.20 24.25 -9.47
CA SER A 62 24.65 24.33 -9.33
C SER A 62 25.41 23.32 -10.20
N GLY A 63 24.79 22.20 -10.57
CA GLY A 63 25.43 21.14 -11.36
C GLY A 63 24.79 19.76 -11.11
N PHE A 64 25.15 18.77 -11.94
CA PHE A 64 24.73 17.38 -11.73
C PHE A 64 25.79 16.62 -10.91
N THR A 65 25.36 15.91 -9.86
CA THR A 65 26.24 15.08 -9.02
C THR A 65 25.56 13.79 -8.58
N LEU A 66 26.38 12.77 -8.27
CA LEU A 66 25.96 11.52 -7.62
C LEU A 66 26.55 11.36 -6.20
N GLN A 67 27.27 12.38 -5.71
CA GLN A 67 27.99 12.29 -4.43
C GLN A 67 27.08 11.97 -3.24
N TRP A 68 25.85 12.50 -3.25
CA TRP A 68 24.87 12.30 -2.18
C TRP A 68 24.45 10.84 -2.03
N PHE A 69 24.43 10.07 -3.12
CA PHE A 69 24.13 8.63 -3.07
C PHE A 69 25.24 7.85 -2.34
N GLY A 70 26.51 8.23 -2.54
CA GLY A 70 27.64 7.68 -1.79
C GLY A 70 27.68 8.15 -0.34
N ALA A 71 27.25 9.39 -0.08
CA ALA A 71 27.21 9.98 1.25
C ALA A 71 26.20 9.29 2.20
N ILE A 72 25.13 8.68 1.65
CA ILE A 72 24.17 7.89 2.44
C ILE A 72 24.88 6.81 3.27
N GLY A 73 25.82 6.08 2.67
CA GLY A 73 26.57 5.01 3.35
C GLY A 73 27.54 5.52 4.43
N GLN A 74 27.90 6.80 4.38
CA GLN A 74 28.77 7.45 5.38
C GLN A 74 27.95 8.06 6.52
N ASN A 75 26.67 8.34 6.29
CA ASN A 75 25.75 8.85 7.30
C ASN A 75 25.20 7.69 8.15
N GLY A 76 25.94 7.34 9.20
CA GLY A 76 25.57 6.26 10.12
C GLY A 76 24.19 6.42 10.76
N LEU A 77 23.73 7.65 11.00
CA LEU A 77 22.39 7.91 11.55
C LEU A 77 21.30 7.60 10.51
N LEU A 78 21.47 8.04 9.27
CA LEU A 78 20.52 7.77 8.19
C LEU A 78 20.43 6.27 7.87
N PHE A 79 21.58 5.61 7.76
CA PHE A 79 21.62 4.16 7.49
C PHE A 79 21.05 3.33 8.66
N SER A 80 21.35 3.74 9.90
CA SER A 80 20.73 3.13 11.09
C SER A 80 19.22 3.32 11.10
N ALA A 81 18.72 4.53 10.76
CA ALA A 81 17.28 4.79 10.71
C ALA A 81 16.55 3.98 9.63
N LEU A 82 17.18 3.80 8.47
CA LEU A 82 16.68 2.93 7.39
C LEU A 82 16.59 1.47 7.84
N THR A 83 17.69 0.92 8.36
CA THR A 83 17.75 -0.49 8.75
C THR A 83 16.87 -0.80 9.96
N PHE A 84 16.81 0.10 10.94
CA PHE A 84 15.91 0.00 12.09
C PHE A 84 14.44 0.08 11.65
N GLY A 85 14.08 1.06 10.81
CA GLY A 85 12.72 1.19 10.27
C GLY A 85 12.27 -0.03 9.49
N LEU A 86 13.11 -0.54 8.57
CA LEU A 86 12.82 -1.77 7.83
C LEU A 86 12.64 -2.98 8.76
N SER A 87 13.49 -3.12 9.77
CA SER A 87 13.40 -4.23 10.75
C SER A 87 12.09 -4.17 11.54
N VAL A 88 11.69 -2.97 12.01
CA VAL A 88 10.40 -2.73 12.66
C VAL A 88 9.25 -3.13 11.72
N SER A 89 9.24 -2.61 10.49
CA SER A 89 8.12 -2.86 9.57
C SER A 89 7.99 -4.32 9.18
N LEU A 90 9.11 -5.02 8.94
CA LEU A 90 9.09 -6.47 8.64
C LEU A 90 8.58 -7.30 9.82
N LEU A 91 8.98 -6.96 11.05
CA LEU A 91 8.50 -7.65 12.24
C LEU A 91 7.00 -7.40 12.46
N VAL A 92 6.54 -6.16 12.27
CA VAL A 92 5.12 -5.82 12.33
C VAL A 92 4.34 -6.59 11.27
N VAL A 93 4.81 -6.66 10.02
CA VAL A 93 4.15 -7.42 8.95
C VAL A 93 4.03 -8.90 9.31
N ALA A 94 5.11 -9.52 9.79
CA ALA A 94 5.11 -10.93 10.16
C ALA A 94 4.08 -11.21 11.27
N VAL A 95 4.11 -10.42 12.34
CA VAL A 95 3.22 -10.62 13.50
C VAL A 95 1.78 -10.24 13.16
N ALA A 96 1.54 -9.11 12.50
CA ALA A 96 0.20 -8.68 12.11
C ALA A 96 -0.46 -9.67 11.14
N SER A 97 0.30 -10.24 10.20
CA SER A 97 -0.22 -11.23 9.25
C SER A 97 -0.73 -12.47 9.98
N VAL A 98 0.02 -12.98 10.96
CA VAL A 98 -0.39 -14.15 11.75
C VAL A 98 -1.56 -13.82 12.66
N VAL A 99 -1.43 -12.78 13.48
CA VAL A 99 -2.41 -12.41 14.50
C VAL A 99 -3.72 -11.94 13.85
N GLY A 100 -3.66 -11.09 12.83
CA GLY A 100 -4.84 -10.62 12.11
C GLY A 100 -5.56 -11.72 11.33
N THR A 101 -4.82 -12.66 10.72
CA THR A 101 -5.43 -13.84 10.09
C THR A 101 -6.13 -14.71 11.12
N TYR A 102 -5.50 -14.92 12.28
CA TYR A 102 -6.12 -15.66 13.38
C TYR A 102 -7.43 -15.00 13.84
N PHE A 103 -7.42 -13.69 14.10
CA PHE A 103 -8.65 -12.96 14.45
C PHE A 103 -9.72 -13.05 13.36
N ALA A 104 -9.35 -12.99 12.09
CA ALA A 104 -10.29 -13.15 10.98
C ALA A 104 -10.98 -14.51 10.99
N VAL A 105 -10.22 -15.59 11.23
CA VAL A 105 -10.77 -16.95 11.34
C VAL A 105 -11.70 -17.08 12.55
N VAL A 106 -11.29 -16.56 13.71
CA VAL A 106 -12.11 -16.59 14.94
C VAL A 106 -13.43 -15.84 14.73
N VAL A 107 -13.37 -14.60 14.21
CA VAL A 107 -14.57 -13.79 13.93
C VAL A 107 -15.48 -14.46 12.91
N ASN A 108 -14.93 -15.14 11.90
CA ASN A 108 -15.72 -15.84 10.89
C ASN A 108 -16.41 -17.10 11.42
N SER A 109 -15.79 -17.79 12.37
CA SER A 109 -16.32 -19.01 12.99
C SER A 109 -17.34 -18.75 14.10
N ALA A 110 -17.35 -17.54 14.68
CA ALA A 110 -18.24 -17.18 15.77
C ALA A 110 -19.71 -17.05 15.31
N THR A 111 -20.65 -17.31 16.23
CA THR A 111 -22.10 -17.28 15.97
C THR A 111 -22.83 -16.28 16.88
N GLY A 112 -24.07 -15.96 16.55
CA GLY A 112 -24.89 -15.01 17.33
C GLY A 112 -24.34 -13.58 17.30
N ALA A 113 -24.25 -12.94 18.48
CA ALA A 113 -23.75 -11.57 18.61
C ALA A 113 -22.20 -11.48 18.65
N ALA A 114 -21.50 -12.59 18.92
CA ALA A 114 -20.06 -12.62 19.15
C ALA A 114 -19.23 -12.05 17.98
N PRO A 115 -19.51 -12.33 16.68
CA PRO A 115 -18.76 -11.74 15.58
C PRO A 115 -18.77 -10.21 15.59
N ARG A 116 -19.89 -9.59 15.98
CA ARG A 116 -20.03 -8.13 16.03
C ARG A 116 -19.18 -7.54 17.15
N VAL A 117 -19.21 -8.16 18.33
CA VAL A 117 -18.42 -7.73 19.50
C VAL A 117 -16.93 -7.91 19.27
N LEU A 118 -16.51 -9.08 18.77
CA LEU A 118 -15.11 -9.37 18.47
C LEU A 118 -14.57 -8.43 17.38
N LEU A 119 -15.35 -8.21 16.32
CA LEU A 119 -14.94 -7.30 15.25
C LEU A 119 -14.86 -5.85 15.74
N ALA A 120 -15.80 -5.40 16.58
CA ALA A 120 -15.72 -4.08 17.20
C ALA A 120 -14.47 -3.95 18.07
N ALA A 121 -14.19 -4.93 18.94
CA ALA A 121 -13.01 -4.94 19.80
C ALA A 121 -11.69 -4.85 19.00
N VAL A 122 -11.60 -5.59 17.88
CA VAL A 122 -10.42 -5.56 17.02
C VAL A 122 -10.29 -4.23 16.28
N ILE A 123 -11.38 -3.60 15.84
CA ILE A 123 -11.33 -2.39 15.00
C ILE A 123 -11.13 -1.11 15.81
N ILE A 124 -11.57 -1.05 17.07
CA ILE A 124 -11.50 0.16 17.91
C ILE A 124 -10.14 0.89 17.80
N PRO A 125 -8.97 0.23 17.96
CA PRO A 125 -7.69 0.91 17.90
C PRO A 125 -7.38 1.58 16.55
N ALA A 126 -7.89 1.03 15.44
CA ALA A 126 -7.68 1.60 14.10
C ALA A 126 -8.51 2.87 13.84
N ILE A 127 -9.58 3.10 14.62
CA ILE A 127 -10.42 4.30 14.52
C ILE A 127 -9.85 5.43 15.39
N VAL A 128 -9.09 5.10 16.44
CA VAL A 128 -8.47 6.10 17.31
C VAL A 128 -7.44 6.91 16.52
N PRO A 129 -7.46 8.26 16.61
CA PRO A 129 -6.43 9.08 15.98
C PRO A 129 -5.02 8.66 16.42
N GLY A 130 -4.09 8.52 15.46
CA GLY A 130 -2.74 8.00 15.74
C GLY A 130 -1.99 8.74 16.86
N MET A 131 -2.19 10.06 16.99
CA MET A 131 -1.64 10.87 18.08
C MET A 131 -2.13 10.40 19.45
N VAL A 132 -3.43 10.17 19.58
CA VAL A 132 -4.05 9.74 20.84
C VAL A 132 -3.57 8.33 21.17
N LEU A 133 -3.57 7.42 20.19
CA LEU A 133 -3.10 6.06 20.37
C LEU A 133 -1.62 6.01 20.79
N GLY A 134 -0.75 6.77 20.12
CA GLY A 134 0.67 6.85 20.44
C GLY A 134 0.95 7.39 21.84
N LEU A 135 0.29 8.50 22.22
CA LEU A 135 0.43 9.08 23.56
C LEU A 135 -0.10 8.14 24.65
N SER A 136 -1.28 7.54 24.45
CA SER A 136 -1.87 6.59 25.40
C SER A 136 -0.96 5.38 25.61
N LEU A 137 -0.43 4.79 24.53
CA LEU A 137 0.50 3.67 24.62
C LEU A 137 1.81 4.05 25.32
N ALA A 138 2.36 5.24 25.06
CA ALA A 138 3.56 5.71 25.74
C ALA A 138 3.35 5.83 27.27
N ILE A 139 2.20 6.37 27.69
CA ILE A 139 1.83 6.43 29.12
C ILE A 139 1.68 5.02 29.68
N THR A 140 0.94 4.13 29.00
CA THR A 140 0.74 2.74 29.45
C THR A 140 2.07 2.00 29.57
N PHE A 141 2.94 2.06 28.57
CA PHE A 141 4.25 1.41 28.61
C PHE A 141 5.12 1.92 29.75
N ARG A 142 5.09 3.21 30.04
CA ARG A 142 5.78 3.75 31.20
C ARG A 142 5.25 3.18 32.52
N LEU A 143 3.93 2.98 32.64
CA LEU A 143 3.31 2.40 33.84
C LEU A 143 3.66 0.91 34.02
N VAL A 144 3.75 0.14 32.93
CA VAL A 144 4.08 -1.30 32.98
C VAL A 144 5.58 -1.59 32.82
N GLY A 145 6.43 -0.56 32.74
CA GLY A 145 7.88 -0.70 32.66
C GLY A 145 8.43 -1.14 31.30
N VAL A 146 7.68 -0.95 30.20
CA VAL A 146 8.17 -1.20 28.84
C VAL A 146 8.96 0.03 28.36
N PRO A 147 10.26 -0.10 28.07
CA PRO A 147 11.06 1.03 27.63
C PRO A 147 10.72 1.43 26.18
N PRO A 148 10.87 2.73 25.82
CA PRO A 148 10.81 3.17 24.43
C PRO A 148 11.89 2.49 23.57
N GLY A 149 11.55 2.11 22.34
CA GLY A 149 12.43 1.45 21.39
C GLY A 149 11.70 0.47 20.47
N LEU A 150 12.40 -0.59 20.05
CA LEU A 150 11.88 -1.57 19.08
C LEU A 150 10.51 -2.15 19.49
N TRP A 151 10.40 -2.67 20.71
CA TRP A 151 9.20 -3.40 21.13
C TRP A 151 7.99 -2.50 21.35
N SER A 152 8.18 -1.30 21.91
CA SER A 152 7.09 -0.33 22.05
C SER A 152 6.57 0.08 20.67
N ILE A 153 7.45 0.36 19.70
CA ILE A 153 7.05 0.69 18.32
C ILE A 153 6.29 -0.48 17.69
N VAL A 154 6.82 -1.70 17.77
CA VAL A 154 6.19 -2.89 17.19
C VAL A 154 4.79 -3.09 17.76
N ILE A 155 4.61 -3.02 19.08
CA ILE A 155 3.29 -3.15 19.70
C ILE A 155 2.36 -2.01 19.27
N GLY A 156 2.86 -0.78 19.19
CA GLY A 156 2.08 0.36 18.73
C GLY A 156 1.62 0.23 17.28
N HIS A 157 2.48 -0.28 16.41
CA HIS A 157 2.11 -0.52 15.01
C HIS A 157 1.15 -1.69 14.88
N LEU A 158 1.31 -2.74 15.69
CA LEU A 158 0.38 -3.87 15.72
C LEU A 158 -1.04 -3.45 16.13
N ALA A 159 -1.18 -2.45 16.99
CA ALA A 159 -2.48 -1.97 17.44
C ALA A 159 -3.40 -1.57 16.28
N PHE A 160 -2.87 -0.93 15.22
CA PHE A 160 -3.67 -0.52 14.07
C PHE A 160 -3.55 -1.45 12.86
N THR A 161 -2.43 -2.16 12.71
CA THR A 161 -2.19 -3.05 11.55
C THR A 161 -2.87 -4.41 11.69
N VAL A 162 -2.98 -4.98 12.90
CA VAL A 162 -3.78 -6.20 13.14
C VAL A 162 -5.24 -6.03 12.70
N PRO A 163 -5.95 -4.93 13.04
CA PRO A 163 -7.29 -4.66 12.52
C PRO A 163 -7.35 -4.63 10.99
N VAL A 164 -6.37 -3.98 10.34
CA VAL A 164 -6.28 -3.91 8.87
C VAL A 164 -6.17 -5.31 8.27
N VAL A 165 -5.23 -6.13 8.74
CA VAL A 165 -5.08 -7.52 8.27
C VAL A 165 -6.34 -8.32 8.52
N THR A 166 -6.94 -8.19 9.71
CA THR A 166 -8.16 -8.89 10.08
C THR A 166 -9.29 -8.60 9.09
N LEU A 167 -9.49 -7.33 8.74
CA LEU A 167 -10.52 -6.91 7.79
C LEU A 167 -10.27 -7.44 6.38
N VAL A 168 -9.05 -7.35 5.87
CA VAL A 168 -8.70 -7.83 4.53
C VAL A 168 -8.87 -9.35 4.43
N VAL A 169 -8.41 -10.10 5.43
CA VAL A 169 -8.51 -11.56 5.44
C VAL A 169 -9.96 -12.01 5.67
N LEU A 170 -10.69 -11.37 6.59
CA LEU A 170 -12.09 -11.70 6.87
C LEU A 170 -13.00 -11.47 5.66
N THR A 171 -12.79 -10.37 4.94
CA THR A 171 -13.56 -10.08 3.71
C THR A 171 -13.28 -11.10 2.61
N ARG A 172 -12.03 -11.60 2.50
CA ARG A 172 -11.72 -12.72 1.60
C ARG A 172 -12.39 -14.01 2.07
N LEU A 173 -12.28 -14.34 3.35
CA LEU A 173 -12.80 -15.57 3.94
C LEU A 173 -14.32 -15.70 3.74
N ARG A 174 -15.06 -14.60 3.92
CA ARG A 174 -16.52 -14.56 3.69
C ARG A 174 -16.95 -14.69 2.23
N ARG A 175 -16.02 -14.56 1.28
CA ARG A 175 -16.27 -14.75 -0.16
C ARG A 175 -15.94 -16.16 -0.64
N LEU A 176 -15.35 -17.01 0.22
CA LEU A 176 -15.06 -18.39 -0.13
C LEU A 176 -16.36 -19.21 -0.11
N ASP A 177 -16.48 -20.18 -1.02
CA ASP A 177 -17.61 -21.10 -1.05
C ASP A 177 -17.53 -22.08 0.14
N PRO A 178 -18.51 -22.09 1.06
CA PRO A 178 -18.55 -23.04 2.17
C PRO A 178 -18.60 -24.51 1.73
N SER A 179 -19.02 -24.80 0.50
CA SER A 179 -19.08 -26.17 -0.02
C SER A 179 -17.71 -26.86 -0.01
N LEU A 180 -16.63 -26.11 -0.26
CA LEU A 180 -15.26 -26.66 -0.26
C LEU A 180 -14.81 -27.10 1.12
N THR A 181 -15.17 -26.34 2.16
CA THR A 181 -14.82 -26.70 3.54
C THR A 181 -15.70 -27.85 4.04
N GLN A 182 -16.97 -27.90 3.65
CA GLN A 182 -17.89 -29.01 3.94
C GLN A 182 -17.41 -30.31 3.27
N ALA A 183 -17.11 -30.29 1.97
CA ALA A 183 -16.61 -31.47 1.25
C ALA A 183 -15.31 -32.02 1.84
N SER A 184 -14.40 -31.16 2.31
CA SER A 184 -13.19 -31.58 3.03
C SER A 184 -13.52 -32.34 4.31
N MET A 185 -14.50 -31.86 5.08
CA MET A 185 -14.95 -32.52 6.31
C MET A 185 -15.69 -33.83 6.03
N ASP A 186 -16.46 -33.91 4.94
CA ASP A 186 -17.14 -35.13 4.48
C ASP A 186 -16.14 -36.23 4.08
N LEU A 187 -14.97 -35.84 3.57
CA LEU A 187 -13.83 -36.76 3.31
C LEU A 187 -13.06 -37.14 4.60
N GLY A 188 -13.54 -36.76 5.78
CA GLY A 188 -12.95 -37.10 7.08
C GLY A 188 -11.84 -36.16 7.55
N ALA A 189 -11.65 -35.01 6.90
CA ALA A 189 -10.68 -34.01 7.38
C ALA A 189 -11.22 -33.25 8.60
N ASN A 190 -10.39 -33.09 9.63
CA ASN A 190 -10.70 -32.20 10.75
C ASN A 190 -10.46 -30.72 10.39
N GLY A 191 -10.93 -29.79 11.23
CA GLY A 191 -10.83 -28.35 10.97
C GLY A 191 -9.40 -27.86 10.69
N TRP A 192 -8.39 -28.43 11.35
CA TRP A 192 -6.99 -28.10 11.12
C TRP A 192 -6.51 -28.52 9.72
N ARG A 193 -6.83 -29.75 9.30
CA ARG A 193 -6.51 -30.24 7.94
C ARG A 193 -7.25 -29.43 6.88
N THR A 194 -8.54 -29.18 7.08
CA THR A 194 -9.36 -28.34 6.18
C THR A 194 -8.80 -26.93 6.06
N PHE A 195 -8.36 -26.32 7.18
CA PHE A 195 -7.75 -25.00 7.14
C PHE A 195 -6.47 -24.99 6.27
N TRP A 196 -5.50 -25.86 6.52
CA TRP A 196 -4.22 -25.81 5.81
C TRP A 196 -4.29 -26.25 4.34
N HIS A 197 -5.16 -27.22 4.02
CA HIS A 197 -5.23 -27.78 2.66
C HIS A 197 -6.27 -27.09 1.78
N VAL A 198 -7.32 -26.50 2.34
CA VAL A 198 -8.41 -25.90 1.57
C VAL A 198 -8.48 -24.39 1.78
N THR A 199 -8.56 -23.93 3.03
CA THR A 199 -8.82 -22.51 3.32
C THR A 199 -7.58 -21.64 3.12
N PHE A 200 -6.44 -22.00 3.72
CA PHE A 200 -5.20 -21.22 3.70
C PHE A 200 -4.66 -20.97 2.28
N PRO A 201 -4.63 -21.95 1.36
CA PRO A 201 -4.20 -21.71 -0.02
C PRO A 201 -5.07 -20.68 -0.75
N GLN A 202 -6.36 -20.57 -0.39
CA GLN A 202 -7.28 -19.58 -0.95
C GLN A 202 -7.18 -18.20 -0.28
N LEU A 203 -6.70 -18.17 0.97
CA LEU A 203 -6.41 -16.94 1.72
C LEU A 203 -5.03 -16.37 1.42
N ARG A 204 -4.07 -17.16 0.93
CA ARG A 204 -2.66 -16.74 0.76
C ARG A 204 -2.51 -15.43 -0.02
N THR A 205 -3.31 -15.21 -1.06
CA THR A 205 -3.25 -13.99 -1.89
C THR A 205 -3.78 -12.78 -1.12
N ALA A 206 -4.82 -12.95 -0.31
CA ALA A 206 -5.34 -11.89 0.56
C ALA A 206 -4.39 -11.59 1.73
N ILE A 207 -3.75 -12.62 2.30
CA ILE A 207 -2.73 -12.44 3.36
C ILE A 207 -1.53 -11.68 2.78
N LEU A 208 -1.05 -12.04 1.58
CA LEU A 208 0.03 -11.31 0.92
C LEU A 208 -0.35 -9.85 0.61
N ALA A 209 -1.56 -9.60 0.12
CA ALA A 209 -2.04 -8.23 -0.09
C ALA A 209 -2.11 -7.43 1.22
N ALA A 210 -2.61 -8.06 2.29
CA ALA A 210 -2.66 -7.46 3.63
C ALA A 210 -1.27 -7.22 4.23
N ALA A 211 -0.31 -8.12 3.96
CA ALA A 211 1.08 -7.98 4.39
C ALA A 211 1.77 -6.80 3.69
N LEU A 212 1.58 -6.64 2.38
CA LEU A 212 2.10 -5.49 1.63
C LEU A 212 1.48 -4.17 2.12
N LEU A 213 0.16 -4.14 2.33
CA LEU A 213 -0.52 -2.97 2.89
C LEU A 213 0.01 -2.63 4.29
N THR A 214 0.17 -3.64 5.15
CA THR A 214 0.75 -3.48 6.49
C THR A 214 2.19 -2.98 6.44
N LEU A 215 2.98 -3.44 5.47
CA LEU A 215 4.35 -2.96 5.27
C LEU A 215 4.34 -1.47 4.95
N THR A 216 3.53 -1.04 3.99
CA THR A 216 3.38 0.37 3.62
C THR A 216 2.96 1.23 4.81
N LEU A 217 1.93 0.79 5.54
CA LEU A 217 1.40 1.51 6.68
C LEU A 217 2.39 1.62 7.85
N SER A 218 3.15 0.55 8.13
CA SER A 218 4.13 0.52 9.21
C SER A 218 5.42 1.25 8.84
N PHE A 219 5.80 1.20 7.56
CA PHE A 219 7.02 1.84 7.05
C PHE A 219 6.90 3.36 6.97
N ASP A 220 5.70 3.90 6.75
CA ASP A 220 5.43 5.35 6.65
C ASP A 220 4.87 5.95 7.96
N GLU A 221 4.90 5.19 9.05
CA GLU A 221 4.37 5.66 10.32
C GLU A 221 5.37 6.60 11.01
N VAL A 222 4.95 7.85 11.24
CA VAL A 222 5.72 8.85 11.99
C VAL A 222 5.12 9.13 13.38
N VAL A 223 3.80 9.15 13.49
CA VAL A 223 3.08 9.74 14.63
C VAL A 223 3.16 8.86 15.87
N ILE A 224 2.78 7.59 15.75
CA ILE A 224 2.87 6.60 16.84
C ILE A 224 4.34 6.38 17.20
N THR A 225 5.20 6.26 16.18
CA THR A 225 6.64 6.07 16.33
C THR A 225 7.28 7.22 17.11
N PHE A 226 6.87 8.47 16.86
CA PHE A 226 7.37 9.64 17.59
C PHE A 226 7.21 9.50 19.11
N PHE A 227 6.09 8.95 19.58
CA PHE A 227 5.84 8.75 21.01
C PHE A 227 6.56 7.52 21.59
N LEU A 228 7.01 6.57 20.75
CA LEU A 228 7.45 5.24 21.18
C LEU A 228 8.94 4.94 20.89
N ALA A 229 9.59 5.72 20.04
CA ALA A 229 10.93 5.46 19.49
C ALA A 229 12.10 5.57 20.47
N GLY A 230 11.99 6.40 21.50
CA GLY A 230 13.13 6.69 22.39
C GLY A 230 14.30 7.30 21.60
N THR A 231 15.47 6.66 21.65
CA THR A 231 16.69 7.12 20.95
C THR A 231 16.84 6.53 19.54
N GLN A 232 16.09 5.50 19.18
CA GLN A 232 16.19 4.82 17.89
C GLN A 232 15.10 5.34 16.95
N GLN A 233 15.49 6.01 15.86
CA GLN A 233 14.55 6.60 14.91
C GLN A 233 14.33 5.68 13.72
N THR A 234 13.08 5.57 13.27
CA THR A 234 12.78 5.01 11.94
C THR A 234 13.10 6.04 10.86
N LEU A 235 13.26 5.61 9.62
CA LEU A 235 13.55 6.53 8.52
C LEU A 235 12.54 7.69 8.38
N PRO A 236 11.21 7.48 8.39
CA PRO A 236 10.27 8.59 8.32
C PRO A 236 10.40 9.55 9.50
N LEU A 237 10.61 9.03 10.72
CA LEU A 237 10.80 9.86 11.90
C LEU A 237 12.09 10.67 11.82
N PHE A 238 13.17 10.06 11.30
CA PHE A 238 14.42 10.76 11.03
C PHE A 238 14.20 11.90 10.04
N ILE A 239 13.60 11.65 8.88
CA ILE A 239 13.30 12.66 7.86
C ILE A 239 12.41 13.77 8.44
N TRP A 240 11.37 13.41 9.21
CA TRP A 240 10.50 14.37 9.87
C TRP A 240 11.29 15.28 10.83
N SER A 241 12.25 14.73 11.59
CA SER A 241 13.10 15.55 12.46
C SER A 241 13.94 16.57 11.69
N GLN A 242 14.38 16.23 10.47
CA GLN A 242 15.17 17.11 9.60
C GLN A 242 14.37 18.30 9.04
N THR A 243 13.03 18.26 9.09
CA THR A 243 12.21 19.45 8.77
C THR A 243 12.53 20.65 9.67
N ARG A 244 13.01 20.38 10.89
CA ARG A 244 13.40 21.41 11.87
C ARG A 244 14.86 21.84 11.73
N PHE A 245 15.73 20.94 11.29
CA PHE A 245 17.18 21.15 11.23
C PHE A 245 17.70 21.51 9.83
N GLY A 246 16.86 21.36 8.80
CA GLY A 246 17.18 21.61 7.39
C GLY A 246 17.20 20.30 6.59
N PHE A 247 16.56 20.30 5.41
CA PHE A 247 16.60 19.17 4.50
C PHE A 247 17.96 19.09 3.81
N THR A 248 18.66 17.99 4.03
CA THR A 248 19.96 17.74 3.40
C THR A 248 19.78 17.00 2.06
N PRO A 249 20.65 17.21 1.06
CA PRO A 249 20.55 16.52 -0.23
C PRO A 249 20.63 14.98 -0.12
N GLU A 250 21.24 14.42 0.93
CA GLU A 250 21.24 12.98 1.19
C GLU A 250 19.83 12.43 1.43
N ILE A 251 18.93 13.23 2.02
CA ILE A 251 17.52 12.87 2.20
C ILE A 251 16.83 12.74 0.84
N ASN A 252 17.11 13.66 -0.09
CA ASN A 252 16.54 13.59 -1.43
C ASN A 252 17.04 12.35 -2.17
N ALA A 253 18.34 12.05 -2.04
CA ALA A 253 18.94 10.85 -2.62
C ALA A 253 18.27 9.56 -2.07
N ILE A 254 18.12 9.41 -0.75
CA ILE A 254 17.51 8.19 -0.18
C ILE A 254 16.02 8.07 -0.56
N VAL A 255 15.26 9.17 -0.55
CA VAL A 255 13.84 9.16 -0.97
C VAL A 255 13.73 8.80 -2.46
N THR A 256 14.66 9.28 -3.29
CA THR A 256 14.73 8.93 -4.72
C THR A 256 15.04 7.45 -4.91
N ILE A 257 15.98 6.88 -4.16
CA ILE A 257 16.26 5.43 -4.19
C ILE A 257 15.02 4.63 -3.79
N ILE A 258 14.36 4.99 -2.68
CA ILE A 258 13.16 4.29 -2.19
C ILE A 258 12.02 4.39 -3.21
N GLY A 259 11.83 5.56 -3.83
CA GLY A 259 10.86 5.76 -4.90
C GLY A 259 11.16 4.87 -6.12
N ALA A 260 12.41 4.84 -6.56
CA ALA A 260 12.84 3.99 -7.68
C ALA A 260 12.65 2.50 -7.38
N VAL A 261 13.03 2.04 -6.18
CA VAL A 261 12.79 0.66 -5.72
C VAL A 261 11.30 0.35 -5.69
N SER A 262 10.47 1.25 -5.19
CA SER A 262 9.01 1.07 -5.14
C SER A 262 8.41 0.93 -6.55
N ILE A 263 8.84 1.74 -7.51
CA ILE A 263 8.41 1.64 -8.92
C ILE A 263 8.83 0.28 -9.50
N VAL A 264 10.08 -0.14 -9.28
CA VAL A 264 10.58 -1.43 -9.75
C VAL A 264 9.76 -2.58 -9.17
N LEU A 265 9.47 -2.56 -7.87
CA LEU A 265 8.66 -3.58 -7.20
C LEU A 265 7.24 -3.62 -7.75
N ILE A 266 6.60 -2.47 -8.00
CA ILE A 266 5.27 -2.40 -8.62
C ILE A 266 5.31 -3.00 -10.03
N VAL A 267 6.28 -2.62 -10.86
CA VAL A 267 6.43 -3.16 -12.22
C VAL A 267 6.60 -4.68 -12.19
N ILE A 268 7.42 -5.21 -11.28
CA ILE A 268 7.59 -6.65 -11.12
C ILE A 268 6.27 -7.30 -10.69
N ALA A 269 5.59 -6.75 -9.68
CA ALA A 269 4.32 -7.29 -9.17
C ALA A 269 3.25 -7.34 -10.27
N THR A 270 3.09 -6.27 -11.05
CA THR A 270 2.14 -6.24 -12.18
C THR A 270 2.46 -7.33 -13.21
N ARG A 271 3.74 -7.49 -13.57
CA ARG A 271 4.17 -8.50 -14.55
C ARG A 271 3.99 -9.94 -14.07
N VAL A 272 4.07 -10.18 -12.76
CA VAL A 272 3.80 -11.49 -12.18
C VAL A 272 2.30 -11.78 -12.19
N ILE A 273 1.47 -10.81 -11.80
CA ILE A 273 0.00 -10.95 -11.78
C ILE A 273 -0.55 -11.19 -13.20
N GLU A 274 -0.07 -10.45 -14.21
CA GLU A 274 -0.46 -10.65 -15.61
C GLU A 274 -0.20 -12.08 -16.11
N ARG A 275 0.88 -12.72 -15.66
CA ARG A 275 1.21 -14.11 -16.03
C ARG A 275 0.29 -15.15 -15.41
N GLU A 276 -0.30 -14.87 -14.25
CA GLU A 276 -1.25 -15.78 -13.61
C GLU A 276 -2.67 -15.68 -14.22
N VAL A 277 -3.01 -14.52 -14.78
CA VAL A 277 -4.33 -14.28 -15.41
C VAL A 277 -4.40 -14.84 -16.85
N ASP A 278 -3.27 -14.98 -17.54
CA ASP A 278 -3.20 -15.47 -18.93
C ASP A 278 -2.50 -16.85 -19.15
N PRO A 279 -3.03 -17.98 -18.63
CA PRO A 279 -2.58 -19.30 -19.09
C PRO A 279 -3.05 -19.64 -20.53
N PHE A 280 -4.04 -18.92 -21.08
CA PHE A 280 -4.74 -19.30 -22.33
C PHE A 280 -4.66 -18.28 -23.47
N ALA A 281 -4.03 -17.11 -23.28
CA ALA A 281 -3.89 -16.12 -24.36
C ALA A 281 -3.03 -16.62 -25.56
N GLY A 282 -2.24 -17.67 -25.37
CA GLY A 282 -1.33 -18.22 -26.39
C GLY A 282 -1.91 -19.24 -27.37
N THR A 283 -3.07 -19.86 -27.11
CA THR A 283 -3.57 -21.00 -27.92
C THR A 283 -4.60 -20.64 -28.99
N GLY A 284 -5.15 -19.43 -28.97
CA GLY A 284 -6.19 -18.99 -29.92
C GLY A 284 -5.69 -18.55 -31.31
N ARG A 285 -4.41 -18.17 -31.45
CA ARG A 285 -3.93 -17.51 -32.69
C ARG A 285 -3.51 -18.48 -33.80
N LYS A 286 -3.27 -19.77 -33.49
CA LYS A 286 -2.81 -20.77 -34.48
C LYS A 286 -3.90 -21.56 -35.19
N ARG A 287 -5.18 -21.49 -34.78
CA ARG A 287 -6.26 -22.28 -35.43
C ARG A 287 -7.01 -21.56 -36.54
N ARG A 288 -6.85 -20.24 -36.71
CA ARG A 288 -7.55 -19.48 -37.77
C ARG A 288 -6.87 -19.53 -39.15
N SER A 289 -5.61 -19.96 -39.27
CA SER A 289 -4.94 -20.04 -40.59
C SER A 289 -5.04 -21.39 -41.30
N ARG A 290 -5.69 -22.40 -40.72
CA ARG A 290 -5.80 -23.75 -41.29
C ARG A 290 -7.18 -24.12 -41.84
N ARG A 291 -8.14 -23.20 -41.85
CA ARG A 291 -9.52 -23.46 -42.35
C ARG A 291 -9.88 -22.72 -43.63
N GLY A 292 -8.87 -22.19 -44.33
CA GLY A 292 -9.04 -21.52 -45.61
C GLY A 292 -7.92 -21.91 -46.58
N ARG A 293 -7.88 -23.19 -46.95
CA ARG A 293 -7.31 -23.71 -48.20
C ARG A 293 -8.04 -25.00 -48.54
#